data_AF-A0A9W6B8Y9-F1
#
_entry.id   AF-A0A9W6B8Y9-F1
#
_cell.length_a   1.000
_cell.length_b   1.000
_cell.length_c   1.000
_cell.angle_alpha   90.00
_cell.angle_beta   90.00
_cell.angle_gamma   90.00
#
_symmetry.space_group_name_H-M   'P 1'
#
loop_
_entity.id
_entity.type
_entity.pdbx_description
1 polymer ?
#
loop_
_entity_poly.entity_id
_entity_poly.type
_entity_poly.pdbx_seq_one_letter_code
_entity_poly.pdbx_strand_id
1 'polypeptide(L)'
;MNATLRPLALRQPRGTRGAAHVIARRPPARALHICTKSYGGYESSNNLGMTSPYATAPATGRAKVLQLLGEGLNTYSGEQFGPAVSQLIAENPTPQPGNESVALGQGTWQVFYAPHIARMSSALGTTFQPIQYRLSGSTLVSNVKYSNPLLGEGWLSAGGTMARKYDDAVEVTFDRFWVDMGADSLRADLPPDASSSLLTADGIIGALGRAAFFPQLAVFPVLYLDSDLAVFKFTPLDSPIAVHRVA
;
A
#
# COMPACT_ATOMS: atom_id res chain seq x y z
N MET A 1 11.39 52.99 -53.33
CA MET A 1 10.03 52.43 -53.28
C MET A 1 9.56 52.48 -51.83
N ASN A 2 8.55 53.30 -51.55
CA ASN A 2 7.94 53.54 -50.24
C ASN A 2 6.96 52.41 -49.87
N ALA A 3 7.00 51.94 -48.63
CA ALA A 3 5.87 51.33 -47.90
C ALA A 3 6.24 51.28 -46.39
N THR A 4 5.93 52.33 -45.61
CA THR A 4 4.70 52.48 -44.79
C THR A 4 4.62 51.52 -43.60
N LEU A 5 4.99 52.06 -42.42
CA LEU A 5 4.74 51.53 -41.08
C LEU A 5 3.23 51.42 -40.78
N ARG A 6 2.81 50.35 -40.08
CA ARG A 6 1.58 50.34 -39.27
C ARG A 6 1.88 49.76 -37.87
N PRO A 7 1.50 50.45 -36.78
CA PRO A 7 1.71 49.98 -35.42
C PRO A 7 0.60 49.02 -34.95
N LEU A 8 0.99 47.94 -34.27
CA LEU A 8 0.09 47.03 -33.56
C LEU A 8 -0.32 47.65 -32.22
N ALA A 9 -1.63 47.80 -32.04
CA ALA A 9 -2.25 48.42 -30.88
C ALA A 9 -2.16 47.56 -29.61
N LEU A 10 -1.86 48.22 -28.49
CA LEU A 10 -2.02 47.72 -27.13
C LEU A 10 -3.46 47.23 -26.89
N ARG A 11 -3.60 46.05 -26.31
CA ARG A 11 -4.86 45.58 -25.72
C ARG A 11 -4.67 45.48 -24.20
N GLN A 12 -5.34 46.37 -23.47
CA GLN A 12 -5.44 46.31 -22.01
C GLN A 12 -6.37 45.16 -21.55
N PRO A 13 -6.11 44.56 -20.37
CA PRO A 13 -7.01 43.58 -19.76
C PRO A 13 -8.17 44.26 -19.03
N ARG A 14 -9.40 43.79 -19.26
CA ARG A 14 -10.60 44.16 -18.50
C ARG A 14 -11.09 42.96 -17.69
N GLY A 15 -11.38 43.21 -16.41
CA GLY A 15 -12.58 42.65 -15.78
C GLY A 15 -12.38 41.64 -14.66
N THR A 16 -11.91 42.11 -13.50
CA THR A 16 -12.24 41.53 -12.19
C THR A 16 -13.74 41.64 -11.90
N ARG A 17 -14.42 40.54 -11.55
CA ARG A 17 -15.67 40.55 -10.77
C ARG A 17 -15.98 39.18 -10.18
N GLY A 18 -16.33 39.17 -8.90
CA GLY A 18 -17.24 38.19 -8.30
C GLY A 18 -16.63 37.11 -7.41
N ALA A 19 -16.08 37.49 -6.25
CA ALA A 19 -15.96 36.57 -5.13
C ALA A 19 -17.36 36.30 -4.55
N ALA A 20 -17.87 35.08 -4.76
CA ALA A 20 -19.07 34.60 -4.07
C ALA A 20 -18.64 33.93 -2.75
N HIS A 21 -18.88 34.63 -1.65
CA HIS A 21 -18.77 34.11 -0.29
C HIS A 21 -19.88 33.07 -0.06
N VAL A 22 -19.53 31.78 -0.12
CA VAL A 22 -20.44 30.69 0.30
C VAL A 22 -20.15 30.37 1.76
N ILE A 23 -21.01 30.88 2.65
CA ILE A 23 -21.05 30.49 4.06
C ILE A 23 -21.76 29.14 4.13
N ALA A 24 -20.99 28.05 4.09
CA ALA A 24 -21.51 26.71 4.34
C ALA A 24 -21.67 26.52 5.86
N ARG A 25 -22.94 26.44 6.29
CA ARG A 25 -23.36 26.21 7.67
C ARG A 25 -22.92 24.81 8.13
N ARG A 26 -22.26 24.72 9.29
CA ARG A 26 -21.94 23.47 9.97
C ARG A 26 -23.22 22.72 10.35
N PRO A 27 -23.37 21.42 10.04
CA PRO A 27 -24.42 20.60 10.61
C PRO A 27 -24.14 20.30 12.11
N PRO A 28 -25.17 20.18 12.95
CA PRO A 28 -25.01 19.92 14.38
C PRO A 28 -24.47 18.51 14.65
N ALA A 29 -23.56 18.44 15.63
CA ALA A 29 -22.98 17.21 16.16
C ALA A 29 -24.09 16.27 16.69
N ARG A 30 -24.19 15.07 16.12
CA ARG A 30 -24.97 13.98 16.70
C ARG A 30 -24.15 13.34 17.81
N ALA A 31 -24.59 13.52 19.05
CA ALA A 31 -24.10 12.77 20.19
C ALA A 31 -24.42 11.27 20.02
N LEU A 32 -23.38 10.45 19.98
CA LEU A 32 -23.48 9.00 20.04
C LEU A 32 -23.76 8.59 21.49
N HIS A 33 -24.99 8.14 21.77
CA HIS A 33 -25.28 7.39 22.98
C HIS A 33 -24.64 5.99 22.87
N ILE A 34 -23.48 5.83 23.50
CA ILE A 34 -22.87 4.52 23.73
C ILE A 34 -23.62 3.87 24.90
N CYS A 35 -24.49 2.92 24.58
CA CYS A 35 -25.13 2.06 25.56
C CYS A 35 -24.15 0.95 25.95
N THR A 36 -23.35 1.16 26.99
CA THR A 36 -22.55 0.10 27.61
C THR A 36 -23.46 -0.76 28.48
N LYS A 37 -23.83 -1.95 27.99
CA LYS A 37 -24.43 -2.97 28.85
C LYS A 37 -23.34 -3.51 29.79
N SER A 38 -23.44 -3.11 31.05
CA SER A 38 -22.76 -3.72 32.18
C SER A 38 -23.29 -5.14 32.38
N TYR A 39 -22.44 -6.16 32.19
CA TYR A 39 -22.68 -7.51 32.70
C TYR A 39 -21.87 -7.65 33.99
N GLY A 40 -22.59 -7.64 35.10
CA GLY A 40 -22.03 -7.91 36.41
C GLY A 40 -21.86 -9.41 36.67
N GLY A 41 -20.90 -9.71 37.54
CA GLY A 41 -21.08 -10.71 38.58
C GLY A 41 -20.72 -12.15 38.24
N TYR A 42 -19.46 -12.51 38.51
CA TYR A 42 -19.18 -13.71 39.28
C TYR A 42 -17.97 -13.46 40.18
N GLU A 43 -18.21 -13.54 41.48
CA GLU A 43 -17.15 -13.60 42.49
C GLU A 43 -16.73 -15.05 42.73
N SER A 44 -15.49 -15.17 43.21
CA SER A 44 -14.92 -16.26 44.01
C SER A 44 -14.42 -17.51 43.27
N SER A 45 -13.10 -17.65 43.19
CA SER A 45 -12.35 -18.42 44.21
C SER A 45 -10.83 -18.36 43.99
N ASN A 46 -10.10 -18.36 45.11
CA ASN A 46 -8.65 -18.38 45.25
C ASN A 46 -7.97 -19.46 44.40
N ASN A 47 -6.87 -19.09 43.72
CA ASN A 47 -5.75 -20.02 43.60
C ASN A 47 -4.39 -19.31 43.58
N LEU A 48 -3.49 -19.88 44.36
CA LEU A 48 -2.16 -19.42 44.71
C LEU A 48 -1.17 -19.67 43.56
N GLY A 49 -0.26 -18.71 43.36
CA GLY A 49 1.15 -18.99 43.08
C GLY A 49 1.49 -19.77 41.81
N MET A 50 1.33 -19.14 40.65
CA MET A 50 2.16 -19.45 39.48
C MET A 50 2.37 -18.15 38.73
N THR A 51 3.54 -17.53 38.91
CA THR A 51 4.01 -16.43 38.06
C THR A 51 4.24 -17.00 36.66
N SER A 52 3.15 -17.04 35.89
CA SER A 52 3.22 -17.14 34.44
C SER A 52 4.11 -15.98 33.96
N PRO A 53 5.08 -16.22 33.06
CA PRO A 53 5.73 -15.13 32.36
C PRO A 53 4.68 -14.53 31.42
N TYR A 54 3.81 -13.68 31.97
CA TYR A 54 2.86 -12.89 31.21
C TYR A 54 3.70 -12.03 30.27
N ALA A 55 3.83 -12.49 29.03
CA ALA A 55 4.17 -11.61 27.92
C ALA A 55 3.14 -10.48 27.98
N THR A 56 3.59 -9.30 28.43
CA THR A 56 2.76 -8.12 28.49
C THR A 56 2.12 -7.95 27.12
N ALA A 57 0.78 -7.96 27.05
CA ALA A 57 0.09 -7.76 25.78
C ALA A 57 0.64 -6.47 25.14
N PRO A 58 1.00 -6.49 23.85
CA PRO A 58 1.59 -5.32 23.21
C PRO A 58 0.63 -4.13 23.33
N ALA A 59 1.14 -3.04 23.89
CA ALA A 59 0.35 -1.86 24.23
C ALA A 59 -0.08 -1.04 23.00
N THR A 60 0.54 -1.27 21.84
CA THR A 60 0.32 -0.51 20.60
C THR A 60 0.16 -1.43 19.41
N GLY A 61 -0.51 -0.95 18.35
CA GLY A 61 -0.64 -1.69 17.08
C GLY A 61 0.73 -2.01 16.48
N ARG A 62 1.67 -1.06 16.58
CA ARG A 62 3.07 -1.23 16.17
C ARG A 62 3.76 -2.39 16.89
N ALA A 63 3.69 -2.41 18.22
CA ALA A 63 4.30 -3.48 19.00
C ALA A 63 3.71 -4.86 18.66
N LYS A 64 2.39 -4.93 18.43
CA LYS A 64 1.74 -6.17 18.02
C LYS A 64 2.18 -6.62 16.63
N VAL A 65 2.24 -5.73 15.65
CA VAL A 65 2.72 -6.05 14.29
C VAL A 65 4.13 -6.60 14.32
N LEU A 66 5.05 -5.92 15.02
CA LEU A 66 6.44 -6.38 15.12
C LEU A 66 6.57 -7.72 15.85
N GLN A 67 5.77 -7.96 16.90
CA GLN A 67 5.70 -9.26 17.55
C GLN A 67 5.30 -10.36 16.55
N LEU A 68 4.21 -10.16 15.79
CA LEU A 68 3.70 -11.13 14.83
C LEU A 68 4.72 -11.41 13.70
N LEU A 69 5.43 -10.38 13.24
CA LEU A 69 6.55 -10.53 12.30
C LEU A 69 7.69 -11.35 12.90
N GLY A 70 8.05 -11.11 14.16
CA GLY A 70 9.08 -11.87 14.89
C GLY A 70 8.69 -13.34 15.14
N GLU A 71 7.40 -13.64 15.21
CA GLU A 71 6.84 -15.00 15.27
C GLU A 71 6.85 -15.71 13.90
N GLY A 72 7.26 -15.03 12.82
CA GLY A 72 7.34 -15.59 11.47
C GLY A 72 6.01 -15.61 10.72
N LEU A 73 4.99 -14.88 11.19
CA LEU A 73 3.73 -14.73 10.47
C LEU A 73 3.91 -13.91 9.19
N ASN A 74 3.02 -14.12 8.23
CA ASN A 74 3.12 -13.54 6.89
C ASN A 74 1.77 -13.12 6.31
N THR A 75 1.73 -12.78 5.02
CA THR A 75 0.55 -12.30 4.27
C THR A 75 -0.68 -13.19 4.39
N TYR A 76 -0.52 -14.49 4.68
CA TYR A 76 -1.61 -15.44 4.85
C TYR A 76 -2.12 -15.56 6.31
N SER A 77 -1.47 -14.91 7.27
CA SER A 77 -1.86 -14.83 8.69
C SER A 77 -2.81 -13.65 8.95
N GLY A 78 -3.78 -13.46 8.07
CA GLY A 78 -4.62 -12.25 8.03
C GLY A 78 -5.49 -12.04 9.29
N GLU A 79 -5.93 -13.12 9.94
CA GLU A 79 -6.75 -13.03 11.16
C GLU A 79 -5.97 -12.43 12.34
N GLN A 80 -4.67 -12.70 12.42
CA GLN A 80 -3.81 -12.16 13.47
C GLN A 80 -3.38 -10.73 13.16
N PHE A 81 -3.04 -10.42 11.91
CA PHE A 81 -2.61 -9.08 11.50
C PHE A 81 -3.76 -8.07 11.44
N GLY A 82 -4.98 -8.48 11.10
CA GLY A 82 -6.11 -7.57 10.87
C GLY A 82 -6.34 -6.56 11.99
N PRO A 83 -6.60 -6.99 13.24
CA PRO A 83 -6.77 -6.08 14.37
C PRO A 83 -5.54 -5.21 14.64
N ALA A 84 -4.34 -5.78 14.54
CA ALA A 84 -3.07 -5.07 14.79
C ALA A 84 -2.83 -3.96 13.76
N VAL A 85 -3.11 -4.21 12.48
CA VAL A 85 -3.00 -3.23 11.40
C VAL A 85 -4.09 -2.16 11.52
N SER A 86 -5.32 -2.52 11.89
CA SER A 86 -6.37 -1.53 12.15
C SER A 86 -5.98 -0.57 13.29
N GLN A 87 -5.41 -1.09 14.36
CA GLN A 87 -4.88 -0.25 15.45
C GLN A 87 -3.67 0.58 15.00
N LEU A 88 -2.76 0.00 14.22
CA LEU A 88 -1.59 0.69 13.66
C LEU A 88 -2.02 1.93 12.86
N ILE A 89 -3.01 1.79 11.96
CA ILE A 89 -3.55 2.90 11.17
C ILE A 89 -4.12 4.01 12.06
N ALA A 90 -4.84 3.65 13.13
CA ALA A 90 -5.40 4.63 14.07
C ALA A 90 -4.32 5.40 14.84
N GLU A 91 -3.15 4.80 15.02
CA GLU A 91 -1.98 5.34 15.73
C GLU A 91 -0.96 6.01 14.79
N ASN A 92 -1.32 6.32 13.54
CA ASN A 92 -0.39 6.85 12.54
C ASN A 92 0.40 8.07 13.08
N PRO A 93 1.74 7.97 13.20
CA PRO A 93 2.55 9.04 13.76
C PRO A 93 2.80 10.18 12.78
N THR A 94 2.53 9.98 11.48
CA THR A 94 2.86 10.92 10.40
C THR A 94 1.60 11.63 9.91
N PRO A 95 1.39 12.93 10.21
CA PRO A 95 0.16 13.66 9.87
C PRO A 95 -0.07 13.85 8.37
N GLN A 96 1.01 13.92 7.58
CA GLN A 96 0.99 14.10 6.13
C GLN A 96 1.89 13.05 5.46
N PRO A 97 1.50 11.77 5.49
CA PRO A 97 2.38 10.68 5.12
C PRO A 97 2.76 10.69 3.63
N GLY A 98 1.95 11.30 2.76
CA GLY A 98 2.28 11.47 1.34
C GLY A 98 3.53 12.33 1.11
N ASN A 99 3.80 13.31 2.00
CA ASN A 99 4.97 14.20 1.90
C ASN A 99 6.27 13.46 2.21
N GLU A 100 6.24 12.56 3.18
CA GLU A 100 7.41 11.83 3.67
C GLU A 100 7.64 10.50 2.92
N SER A 101 6.66 10.04 2.15
CA SER A 101 6.66 8.69 1.55
C SER A 101 7.86 8.43 0.64
N VAL A 102 8.32 9.40 -0.14
CA VAL A 102 9.49 9.19 -1.01
C VAL A 102 10.78 9.12 -0.17
N ALA A 103 10.93 9.98 0.83
CA ALA A 103 12.13 10.03 1.66
C ALA A 103 12.23 8.80 2.58
N LEU A 104 11.15 8.49 3.31
CA LEU A 104 11.10 7.33 4.21
C LEU A 104 10.98 6.01 3.43
N GLY A 105 10.34 5.99 2.27
CA GLY A 105 10.10 4.78 1.49
C GLY A 105 11.33 4.19 0.80
N GLN A 106 12.49 4.88 0.80
CA GLN A 106 13.71 4.36 0.17
C GLN A 106 14.07 2.96 0.73
N GLY A 107 14.69 2.11 -0.07
CA GLY A 107 15.10 0.76 0.35
C GLY A 107 14.13 -0.34 -0.06
N THR A 108 14.23 -1.50 0.60
CA THR A 108 13.42 -2.69 0.28
C THR A 108 12.39 -2.95 1.36
N TRP A 109 11.15 -3.17 0.92
CA TRP A 109 9.98 -3.40 1.73
C TRP A 109 9.31 -4.71 1.34
N GLN A 110 8.73 -5.40 2.31
CA GLN A 110 8.02 -6.66 2.09
C GLN A 110 6.61 -6.58 2.64
N VAL A 111 5.63 -7.05 1.86
CA VAL A 111 4.23 -7.15 2.30
C VAL A 111 4.10 -8.25 3.35
N PHE A 112 3.44 -7.93 4.45
CA PHE A 112 3.06 -8.90 5.49
C PHE A 112 1.56 -9.00 5.70
N TYR A 113 0.77 -8.06 5.16
CA TYR A 113 -0.69 -8.11 5.25
C TYR A 113 -1.32 -7.45 4.03
N ALA A 114 -2.09 -8.23 3.27
CA ALA A 114 -2.87 -7.77 2.13
C ALA A 114 -4.06 -8.73 1.90
N PRO A 115 -5.22 -8.51 2.55
CA PRO A 115 -6.34 -9.45 2.54
C PRO A 115 -6.83 -9.83 1.14
N HIS A 116 -6.80 -8.90 0.20
CA HIS A 116 -7.21 -9.18 -1.18
C HIS A 116 -6.25 -10.13 -1.90
N ILE A 117 -4.95 -10.09 -1.62
CA ILE A 117 -3.98 -11.04 -2.19
C ILE A 117 -4.22 -12.45 -1.64
N ALA A 118 -4.49 -12.58 -0.34
CA ALA A 118 -4.82 -13.89 0.24
C ALA A 118 -6.09 -14.50 -0.39
N ARG A 119 -7.14 -13.67 -0.61
CA ARG A 119 -8.36 -14.10 -1.31
C ARG A 119 -8.08 -14.50 -2.76
N MET A 120 -7.29 -13.70 -3.48
CA MET A 120 -6.89 -13.98 -4.86
C MET A 120 -6.05 -15.26 -4.95
N SER A 121 -5.11 -15.46 -4.04
CA SER A 121 -4.30 -16.68 -3.92
C SER A 121 -5.17 -17.92 -3.76
N SER A 122 -6.15 -17.86 -2.84
CA SER A 122 -7.11 -18.95 -2.63
C SER A 122 -7.95 -19.24 -3.88
N ALA A 123 -8.37 -18.21 -4.63
CA ALA A 123 -9.17 -18.39 -5.83
C ALA A 123 -8.37 -18.99 -7.01
N LEU A 124 -7.08 -18.70 -7.09
CA LEU A 124 -6.20 -19.14 -8.19
C LEU A 124 -5.45 -20.45 -7.89
N GLY A 125 -5.46 -20.91 -6.63
CA GLY A 125 -4.60 -22.03 -6.21
C GLY A 125 -3.10 -21.70 -6.36
N THR A 126 -2.76 -20.42 -6.29
CA THR A 126 -1.39 -19.91 -6.48
C THR A 126 -0.97 -19.13 -5.25
N THR A 127 0.18 -19.47 -4.68
CA THR A 127 0.77 -18.69 -3.59
C THR A 127 1.56 -17.53 -4.17
N PHE A 128 1.36 -16.33 -3.62
CA PHE A 128 2.12 -15.12 -3.91
C PHE A 128 2.96 -14.72 -2.69
N GLN A 129 4.20 -15.20 -2.59
CA GLN A 129 5.11 -14.87 -1.47
C GLN A 129 6.57 -15.23 -1.79
N PRO A 130 7.53 -14.35 -1.49
CA PRO A 130 7.35 -12.99 -0.94
C PRO A 130 6.83 -11.99 -1.99
N ILE A 131 6.27 -10.88 -1.49
CA ILE A 131 5.92 -9.70 -2.29
C ILE A 131 6.80 -8.57 -1.78
N GLN A 132 7.66 -8.04 -2.64
CA GLN A 132 8.67 -7.06 -2.28
C GLN A 132 8.56 -5.81 -3.16
N TYR A 133 8.75 -4.66 -2.54
CA TYR A 133 8.89 -3.37 -3.21
C TYR A 133 10.28 -2.83 -2.95
N ARG A 134 10.93 -2.26 -3.97
CA ARG A 134 12.20 -1.56 -3.85
C ARG A 134 12.05 -0.16 -4.40
N LEU A 135 12.30 0.84 -3.57
CA LEU A 135 12.34 2.23 -3.97
C LEU A 135 13.78 2.75 -3.95
N SER A 136 14.20 3.35 -5.06
CA SER A 136 15.51 4.01 -5.19
C SER A 136 15.32 5.33 -5.94
N GLY A 137 15.45 6.45 -5.23
CA GLY A 137 15.02 7.74 -5.75
C GLY A 137 13.51 7.74 -5.98
N SER A 138 13.08 7.99 -7.22
CA SER A 138 11.68 7.86 -7.64
C SER A 138 11.36 6.52 -8.31
N THR A 139 12.36 5.67 -8.57
CA THR A 139 12.15 4.39 -9.25
C THR A 139 11.61 3.35 -8.27
N LEU A 140 10.47 2.74 -8.61
CA LEU A 140 9.84 1.68 -7.86
C LEU A 140 9.87 0.38 -8.65
N VAL A 141 10.31 -0.70 -8.00
CA VAL A 141 10.22 -2.07 -8.53
C VAL A 141 9.38 -2.90 -7.57
N SER A 142 8.41 -3.63 -8.09
CA SER A 142 7.59 -4.61 -7.36
C SER A 142 7.93 -6.00 -7.86
N ASN A 143 8.27 -6.92 -6.97
CA ASN A 143 8.57 -8.31 -7.27
C ASN A 143 7.63 -9.21 -6.47
N VAL A 144 6.95 -10.13 -7.14
CA VAL A 144 6.02 -11.08 -6.54
C VAL A 144 6.45 -12.49 -6.94
N LYS A 145 6.92 -13.29 -5.99
CA LYS A 145 7.15 -14.71 -6.26
C LYS A 145 5.81 -15.43 -6.30
N TYR A 146 5.57 -16.19 -7.36
CA TYR A 146 4.40 -17.07 -7.47
C TYR A 146 4.84 -18.53 -7.38
N SER A 147 3.96 -19.37 -6.82
CA SER A 147 4.10 -20.82 -6.81
C SER A 147 2.73 -21.47 -6.98
N ASN A 148 2.61 -22.33 -7.99
CA ASN A 148 1.38 -23.05 -8.33
C ASN A 148 1.73 -24.50 -8.70
N PRO A 149 1.04 -25.52 -8.15
CA PRO A 149 1.34 -26.93 -8.42
C PRO A 149 1.26 -27.35 -9.90
N LEU A 150 0.49 -26.64 -10.71
CA LEU A 150 0.27 -26.94 -12.13
C LEU A 150 1.13 -26.08 -13.05
N LEU A 151 1.38 -24.82 -12.68
CA LEU A 151 2.10 -23.83 -13.51
C LEU A 151 3.58 -23.69 -13.15
N GLY A 152 4.02 -24.29 -12.04
CA GLY A 152 5.37 -24.13 -11.51
C GLY A 152 5.53 -22.86 -10.68
N GLU A 153 6.75 -22.35 -10.63
CA GLU A 153 7.12 -21.20 -9.82
C GLU A 153 8.00 -20.21 -10.59
N GLY A 154 7.97 -18.95 -10.16
CA GLY A 154 8.73 -17.87 -10.76
C GLY A 154 8.42 -16.53 -10.11
N TRP A 155 8.76 -15.46 -10.80
CA TRP A 155 8.55 -14.09 -10.35
C TRP A 155 7.74 -13.29 -11.36
N LEU A 156 6.77 -12.54 -10.87
CA LEU A 156 6.10 -11.47 -11.58
C LEU A 156 6.65 -10.16 -11.10
N SER A 157 7.18 -9.37 -12.02
CA SER A 157 7.84 -8.12 -11.69
C SER A 157 7.26 -6.94 -12.46
N ALA A 158 7.18 -5.80 -11.80
CA ALA A 158 6.76 -4.53 -12.37
C ALA A 158 7.73 -3.42 -11.98
N GLY A 159 8.11 -2.60 -12.96
CA GLY A 159 9.00 -1.46 -12.80
C GLY A 159 8.27 -0.17 -13.16
N GLY A 160 8.61 0.91 -12.47
CA GLY A 160 7.91 2.17 -12.63
C GLY A 160 8.46 3.28 -11.75
N THR A 161 7.59 4.24 -11.44
CA THR A 161 7.91 5.40 -10.61
C THR A 161 6.91 5.60 -9.48
N MET A 162 7.37 6.21 -8.41
CA MET A 162 6.56 6.68 -7.28
C MET A 162 6.83 8.17 -7.04
N ALA A 163 5.77 8.93 -6.86
CA ALA A 163 5.84 10.34 -6.50
C ALA A 163 4.75 10.72 -5.50
N ARG A 164 4.96 11.79 -4.75
CA ARG A 164 3.90 12.42 -3.97
C ARG A 164 2.79 12.91 -4.90
N LYS A 165 1.53 12.63 -4.56
CA LYS A 165 0.35 13.22 -5.23
C LYS A 165 -0.38 14.23 -4.37
N TYR A 166 -0.66 13.86 -3.12
CA TYR A 166 -1.35 14.65 -2.12
C TYR A 166 -0.61 14.56 -0.78
N ASP A 167 -1.09 15.29 0.23
CA ASP A 167 -0.50 15.26 1.58
C ASP A 167 -0.61 13.87 2.23
N ASP A 168 -1.58 13.05 1.81
CA ASP A 168 -1.89 11.73 2.33
C ASP A 168 -1.79 10.63 1.26
N ALA A 169 -1.27 10.91 0.07
CA ALA A 169 -1.28 9.93 -1.02
C ALA A 169 -0.06 10.03 -1.93
N VAL A 170 0.36 8.88 -2.44
CA VAL A 170 1.36 8.74 -3.49
C VAL A 170 0.72 8.29 -4.80
N GLU A 171 1.33 8.69 -5.91
CA GLU A 171 1.04 8.19 -7.24
C GLU A 171 2.12 7.18 -7.61
N VAL A 172 1.69 6.00 -8.04
CA VAL A 172 2.58 4.96 -8.57
C VAL A 172 2.18 4.68 -10.01
N THR A 173 3.18 4.70 -10.89
CA THR A 173 3.01 4.42 -12.32
C THR A 173 3.96 3.30 -12.71
N PHE A 174 3.40 2.14 -13.05
CA PHE A 174 4.15 1.02 -13.61
C PHE A 174 4.09 1.08 -15.14
N ASP A 175 5.26 1.04 -15.78
CA ASP A 175 5.43 1.10 -17.24
C ASP A 175 6.17 -0.13 -17.79
N ARG A 176 6.79 -0.93 -16.93
CA ARG A 176 7.55 -2.13 -17.29
C ARG A 176 7.02 -3.34 -16.53
N PHE A 177 6.90 -4.46 -17.22
CA PHE A 177 6.44 -5.73 -16.64
C PHE A 177 7.23 -6.89 -17.25
N TRP A 178 7.60 -7.85 -16.41
CA TRP A 178 8.30 -9.07 -16.84
C TRP A 178 8.02 -10.25 -15.94
N VAL A 179 8.38 -11.43 -16.45
CA VAL A 179 8.28 -12.69 -15.74
C VAL A 179 9.63 -13.38 -15.77
N ASP A 180 10.15 -13.74 -14.61
CA ASP A 180 11.32 -14.61 -14.48
C ASP A 180 10.85 -16.03 -14.12
N MET A 181 11.15 -17.01 -14.98
CA MET A 181 10.78 -18.40 -14.76
C MET A 181 11.78 -19.09 -13.81
N GLY A 182 11.27 -19.80 -12.80
CA GLY A 182 12.06 -20.46 -11.76
C GLY A 182 12.26 -19.60 -10.50
N ALA A 183 12.27 -20.26 -9.35
CA ALA A 183 12.34 -19.60 -8.03
C ALA A 183 13.57 -18.72 -7.82
N ASP A 184 14.71 -19.09 -8.42
CA ASP A 184 16.00 -18.42 -8.17
C ASP A 184 16.40 -17.46 -9.30
N SER A 185 15.50 -17.22 -10.24
CA SER A 185 15.77 -16.45 -11.46
C SER A 185 15.48 -14.95 -11.32
N LEU A 186 15.23 -14.44 -10.10
CA LEU A 186 14.84 -13.05 -9.90
C LEU A 186 15.91 -12.08 -10.41
N ARG A 187 15.56 -11.29 -11.43
CA ARG A 187 16.41 -10.23 -11.95
C ARG A 187 16.17 -8.93 -11.19
N ALA A 188 17.23 -8.12 -11.02
CA ALA A 188 17.17 -6.89 -10.24
C ALA A 188 16.35 -5.76 -10.91
N ASP A 189 16.37 -5.70 -12.24
CA ASP A 189 15.62 -4.74 -13.07
C ASP A 189 15.60 -5.19 -14.54
N LEU A 190 14.70 -4.62 -15.34
CA LEU A 190 14.77 -4.62 -16.79
C LEU A 190 15.53 -3.37 -17.29
N PRO A 191 16.41 -3.48 -18.29
CA PRO A 191 16.95 -2.32 -18.99
C PRO A 191 15.80 -1.41 -19.47
N PRO A 192 15.97 -0.06 -19.48
CA PRO A 192 14.94 0.87 -19.95
C PRO A 192 14.44 0.57 -21.37
N ASP A 193 15.32 -0.02 -22.19
CA ASP A 193 15.08 -0.33 -23.60
C ASP A 193 14.52 -1.75 -23.82
N ALA A 194 14.43 -2.56 -22.76
CA ALA A 194 13.76 -3.84 -22.83
C ALA A 194 12.25 -3.56 -22.86
N SER A 195 11.70 -3.56 -24.08
CA SER A 195 10.26 -3.50 -24.30
C SER A 195 9.55 -4.47 -23.36
N SER A 196 8.37 -4.05 -22.90
CA SER A 196 7.43 -4.86 -22.13
C SER A 196 7.31 -6.26 -22.74
N SER A 197 8.10 -7.21 -22.23
CA SER A 197 8.00 -8.62 -22.59
C SER A 197 6.81 -9.18 -21.84
N LEU A 198 5.63 -8.65 -22.18
CA LEU A 198 4.34 -9.11 -21.71
C LEU A 198 3.98 -10.49 -22.30
N LEU A 199 4.83 -11.11 -23.14
CA LEU A 199 4.37 -12.12 -24.10
C LEU A 199 5.36 -13.26 -24.42
N THR A 200 6.13 -13.80 -23.46
CA THR A 200 6.98 -14.99 -23.72
C THR A 200 6.82 -16.14 -22.72
N ALA A 201 5.62 -16.34 -22.17
CA ALA A 201 5.27 -17.57 -21.43
C ALA A 201 3.74 -17.86 -21.48
N ASP A 202 3.25 -18.32 -22.63
CA ASP A 202 1.82 -18.39 -22.99
C ASP A 202 0.89 -19.15 -22.01
N GLY A 203 1.41 -19.98 -21.10
CA GLY A 203 0.58 -20.71 -20.12
C GLY A 203 0.32 -19.99 -18.80
N ILE A 204 1.29 -19.21 -18.31
CA ILE A 204 1.23 -18.56 -16.98
C ILE A 204 0.46 -17.24 -17.04
N ILE A 205 0.48 -16.63 -18.23
CA ILE A 205 -0.15 -15.34 -18.55
C ILE A 205 -1.68 -15.42 -18.49
N GLY A 206 -2.31 -16.55 -18.82
CA GLY A 206 -3.77 -16.65 -18.87
C GLY A 206 -4.45 -16.49 -17.52
N ALA A 207 -3.89 -17.08 -16.46
CA ALA A 207 -4.44 -17.03 -15.11
C ALA A 207 -3.91 -15.81 -14.33
N LEU A 208 -2.61 -15.50 -14.43
CA LEU A 208 -2.00 -14.38 -13.70
C LEU A 208 -2.24 -13.03 -14.38
N GLY A 209 -2.19 -12.97 -15.71
CA GLY A 209 -2.43 -11.74 -16.49
C GLY A 209 -3.85 -11.20 -16.35
N ARG A 210 -4.87 -12.07 -16.17
CA ARG A 210 -6.25 -11.64 -15.87
C ARG A 210 -6.41 -11.04 -14.48
N ALA A 211 -5.58 -11.45 -13.53
CA ALA A 211 -5.57 -10.90 -12.17
C ALA A 211 -4.69 -9.64 -12.05
N ALA A 212 -3.68 -9.49 -12.92
CA ALA A 212 -2.68 -8.43 -12.90
C ALA A 212 -3.02 -7.19 -13.74
N PHE A 213 -4.21 -7.11 -14.36
CA PHE A 213 -4.66 -5.93 -15.10
C PHE A 213 -5.00 -4.77 -14.15
N PHE A 214 -3.97 -4.24 -13.52
CA PHE A 214 -3.99 -2.99 -12.79
C PHE A 214 -3.98 -1.83 -13.78
N PRO A 215 -4.95 -0.90 -13.70
CA PRO A 215 -4.90 0.31 -14.49
C PRO A 215 -3.55 1.01 -14.27
N GLN A 216 -2.89 1.32 -15.38
CA GLN A 216 -1.74 2.22 -15.42
C GLN A 216 -2.13 3.51 -14.68
N LEU A 217 -1.30 3.91 -13.71
CA LEU A 217 -1.49 5.06 -12.82
C LEU A 217 -2.49 4.80 -11.67
N ALA A 218 -1.96 4.51 -10.49
CA ALA A 218 -2.77 4.32 -9.28
C ALA A 218 -2.32 5.30 -8.18
N VAL A 219 -3.29 6.07 -7.68
CA VAL A 219 -3.12 6.91 -6.49
C VAL A 219 -3.45 6.05 -5.27
N PHE A 220 -2.48 5.92 -4.38
CA PHE A 220 -2.55 5.13 -3.17
C PHE A 220 -2.56 6.05 -1.94
N PRO A 221 -3.69 6.14 -1.22
CA PRO A 221 -3.70 6.74 0.11
C PRO A 221 -2.74 6.01 1.04
N VAL A 222 -1.91 6.76 1.75
CA VAL A 222 -0.98 6.26 2.76
C VAL A 222 -1.66 6.42 4.12
N LEU A 223 -2.06 5.30 4.70
CA LEU A 223 -2.83 5.23 5.93
C LEU A 223 -1.94 5.25 7.18
N TYR A 224 -0.70 4.78 7.04
CA TYR A 224 0.31 4.75 8.08
C TYR A 224 1.70 4.86 7.44
N LEU A 225 2.60 5.63 8.04
CA LEU A 225 4.00 5.69 7.63
C LEU A 225 4.90 5.92 8.83
N ASP A 226 5.90 5.07 8.98
CA ASP A 226 7.01 5.16 9.94
C ASP A 226 8.30 4.67 9.25
N SER A 227 9.42 4.70 9.96
CA SER A 227 10.75 4.31 9.49
C SER A 227 10.84 2.86 8.99
N ASP A 228 10.08 1.93 9.57
CA ASP A 228 10.16 0.48 9.30
C ASP A 228 8.83 -0.18 8.95
N LEU A 229 7.73 0.56 9.00
CA LEU A 229 6.37 0.09 8.69
C LEU A 229 5.63 1.11 7.84
N ALA A 230 4.86 0.65 6.86
CA ALA A 230 3.93 1.49 6.11
C ALA A 230 2.64 0.73 5.80
N VAL A 231 1.53 1.46 5.70
CA VAL A 231 0.24 0.94 5.26
C VAL A 231 -0.32 1.86 4.21
N PHE A 232 -0.71 1.31 3.06
CA PHE A 232 -1.38 2.04 2.01
C PHE A 232 -2.66 1.34 1.59
N LYS A 233 -3.57 2.09 0.97
CA LYS A 233 -4.88 1.60 0.58
C LYS A 233 -4.90 1.21 -0.88
N PHE A 234 -5.24 -0.04 -1.14
CA PHE A 234 -5.62 -0.51 -2.45
C PHE A 234 -7.10 -0.16 -2.73
N THR A 235 -7.32 1.01 -3.33
CA THR A 235 -8.64 1.62 -3.52
C THR A 235 -9.67 0.74 -4.23
N PRO A 236 -9.35 0.02 -5.33
CA PRO A 236 -10.34 -0.78 -6.06
C PRO A 236 -11.06 -1.84 -5.22
N LEU A 237 -10.43 -2.37 -4.17
CA LEU A 237 -11.02 -3.38 -3.28
C LEU A 237 -11.14 -2.91 -1.83
N ASP A 238 -10.99 -1.60 -1.57
CA ASP A 238 -11.03 -1.01 -0.23
C ASP A 238 -10.16 -1.77 0.79
N SER A 239 -8.96 -2.21 0.36
CA SER A 239 -8.15 -3.16 1.11
C SER A 239 -6.81 -2.54 1.54
N PRO A 240 -6.41 -2.64 2.81
CA PRO A 240 -5.08 -2.20 3.23
C PRO A 240 -3.99 -3.16 2.71
N ILE A 241 -2.83 -2.60 2.40
CA ILE A 241 -1.57 -3.29 2.16
C ILE A 241 -0.59 -2.77 3.19
N ALA A 242 -0.11 -3.65 4.07
CA ALA A 242 0.89 -3.32 5.06
C ALA A 242 2.23 -3.96 4.70
N VAL A 243 3.29 -3.17 4.82
CA VAL A 243 4.65 -3.53 4.48
C VAL A 243 5.61 -3.21 5.61
N HIS A 244 6.68 -4.00 5.72
CA HIS A 244 7.78 -3.77 6.64
C HIS A 244 9.10 -3.66 5.89
N ARG A 245 10.04 -2.88 6.42
CA ARG A 245 11.39 -2.77 5.85
C ARG A 245 12.16 -4.07 6.05
N VAL A 246 12.94 -4.46 5.04
CA VAL A 246 13.81 -5.66 5.07
C VAL A 246 15.27 -5.38 4.68
N ALA A 247 15.55 -4.26 4.01
CA ALA A 247 16.90 -3.78 3.71
C ALA A 247 16.90 -2.26 3.45
#